data_AF-A0A838U4P6-F1
#
_entry.id   AF-A0A838U4P6-F1
#
_cell.length_a   1.000
_cell.length_b   1.000
_cell.length_c   1.000
_cell.angle_alpha   90.00
_cell.angle_beta   90.00
_cell.angle_gamma   90.00
#
_symmetry.space_group_name_H-M   'P 1'
#
loop_
_entity.id
_entity.type
_entity.pdbx_description
1 polymer ?
#
loop_
_entity_poly.entity_id
_entity_poly.type
_entity_poly.pdbx_seq_one_letter_code
_entity_poly.pdbx_strand_id
1 'polypeptide(L)' 'MAIENDVKLVIDSDAHHSIHFMFLKFGIAQARIGWAIKNDILNTMPVQNLLDNLK' A
#
# COMPACT_ATOMS: atom_id res chain seq x y z
N MET A 1 12.91 -3.86 9.98
CA MET A 1 12.47 -3.38 8.65
C MET A 1 11.11 -4.02 8.36
N ALA A 2 10.08 -3.28 7.91
CA ALA A 2 8.70 -3.80 7.89
C ALA A 2 8.54 -5.13 7.12
N ILE A 3 9.15 -5.22 5.93
CA ILE A 3 9.18 -6.43 5.10
C ILE A 3 9.87 -7.59 5.82
N GLU A 4 11.03 -7.36 6.44
CA GLU A 4 11.76 -8.38 7.21
C GLU A 4 10.99 -8.86 8.45
N ASN A 5 9.96 -8.14 8.89
CA ASN A 5 9.14 -8.48 10.04
C ASN A 5 7.74 -8.97 9.62
N ASP A 6 7.55 -9.33 8.35
CA ASP A 6 6.28 -9.82 7.79
C ASP A 6 5.09 -8.85 7.98
N VAL A 7 5.38 -7.56 8.16
CA VAL A 7 4.35 -6.52 8.33
C VAL A 7 3.79 -6.13 6.96
N LYS A 8 2.47 -6.24 6.81
CA LYS A 8 1.76 -5.77 5.62
C LYS A 8 1.74 -4.25 5.55
N LEU A 9 1.89 -3.73 4.34
CA LEU A 9 1.94 -2.30 4.06
C LEU A 9 0.71 -1.84 3.30
N VAL A 10 0.37 -0.56 3.49
CA VAL A 10 -0.63 0.17 2.71
C VAL A 10 0.06 1.37 2.06
N ILE A 11 -0.25 1.61 0.80
CA ILE A 11 0.14 2.81 0.06
C ILE A 11 -1.05 3.76 0.06
N ASP A 12 -0.84 4.98 0.53
CA ASP A 12 -1.84 6.04 0.57
C ASP A 12 -1.21 7.38 0.13
N SER A 13 -2.06 8.34 -0.26
CA SER A 13 -1.67 9.69 -0.68
C SER A 13 -1.95 10.80 0.33
N ASP A 14 -2.63 10.50 1.44
CA ASP A 14 -3.12 11.47 2.43
C ASP A 14 -3.92 12.61 1.75
N ALA A 15 -4.82 12.21 0.83
CA ALA A 15 -5.47 13.12 -0.08
C ALA A 15 -6.53 13.97 0.62
N HIS A 16 -6.28 15.28 0.70
CA HIS A 16 -7.25 16.31 1.12
C HIS A 16 -7.94 17.00 -0.06
N HIS A 17 -7.49 16.72 -1.29
CA HIS A 17 -8.12 17.12 -2.54
C HIS A 17 -7.91 16.00 -3.57
N SER A 18 -8.84 15.84 -4.53
CA SER A 18 -8.81 14.74 -5.50
C SER A 18 -7.50 14.69 -6.32
N ILE A 19 -6.90 15.84 -6.59
CA ILE A 19 -5.62 15.92 -7.31
C ILE A 19 -4.45 15.25 -6.56
N HIS A 20 -4.53 15.12 -5.22
CA HIS A 20 -3.46 14.54 -4.42
C HIS A 20 -3.28 13.03 -4.66
N PHE A 21 -4.28 12.33 -5.21
CA PHE A 21 -4.13 10.93 -5.61
C PHE A 21 -3.00 10.72 -6.63
N MET A 22 -2.56 11.76 -7.34
CA MET A 22 -1.36 11.68 -8.20
C MET A 22 -0.08 11.32 -7.42
N PHE A 23 -0.06 11.49 -6.10
CA PHE A 23 1.08 11.18 -5.23
C PHE A 23 1.20 9.70 -4.89
N LEU A 24 0.20 8.86 -5.16
CA LEU A 24 0.28 7.40 -4.97
C LEU A 24 1.50 6.80 -5.70
N LYS A 25 1.91 7.39 -6.83
CA LYS A 25 3.12 6.99 -7.56
C LYS A 25 4.39 7.01 -6.71
N PHE A 26 4.48 7.93 -5.74
CA PHE A 26 5.62 8.03 -4.84
C PHE A 26 5.61 6.90 -3.81
N GLY A 27 4.44 6.55 -3.25
CA GLY A 27 4.32 5.38 -2.39
C GLY A 27 4.67 4.07 -3.11
N ILE A 28 4.28 3.92 -4.38
CA ILE A 28 4.70 2.77 -5.22
C ILE A 28 6.22 2.76 -5.41
N ALA A 29 6.85 3.91 -5.66
CA ALA A 29 8.30 4.00 -5.80
C ALA A 29 9.02 3.65 -4.48
N GLN A 30 8.51 4.11 -3.33
CA GLN A 30 9.05 3.78 -2.01
C GLN A 30 8.93 2.27 -1.71
N ALA A 31 7.79 1.65 -2.04
CA ALA A 31 7.62 0.20 -1.88
C ALA A 31 8.67 -0.59 -2.68
N ARG A 32 8.97 -0.16 -3.92
CA ARG A 32 10.02 -0.77 -4.76
C ARG A 32 11.42 -0.60 -4.18
N ILE A 33 11.74 0.58 -3.65
CA ILE A 33 13.03 0.84 -2.98
C ILE A 33 13.18 -0.06 -1.76
N GLY A 34 12.10 -0.27 -1.00
CA GLY A 34 12.06 -1.18 0.15
C GLY A 34 11.93 -2.66 -0.21
N TRP A 35 12.07 -3.03 -1.49
CA TRP A 35 11.97 -4.40 -2.01
C TRP A 35 10.65 -5.13 -1.68
N ALA A 36 9.58 -4.37 -1.44
CA ALA A 36 8.26 -4.94 -1.22
C ALA A 36 7.73 -5.62 -2.50
N ILE A 37 7.16 -6.81 -2.35
CA ILE A 37 6.48 -7.53 -3.42
C ILE A 37 4.97 -7.36 -3.34
N LYS A 38 4.24 -7.83 -4.36
CA LYS A 38 2.77 -7.73 -4.43
C LYS A 38 2.08 -8.19 -3.15
N ASN A 39 2.52 -9.31 -2.58
CA ASN A 39 1.93 -9.90 -1.39
C ASN A 39 2.18 -9.11 -0.10
N ASP A 40 3.08 -8.12 -0.12
CA ASP A 40 3.36 -7.25 1.03
C ASP A 40 2.43 -6.03 1.06
N ILE A 41 1.80 -5.70 -0.08
CA ILE A 41 0.98 -4.49 -0.25
C ILE A 41 -0.51 -4.84 -0.29
N LEU A 42 -1.25 -4.42 0.73
CA LEU A 42 -2.69 -4.70 0.87
C LEU A 42 -3.54 -4.09 -0.26
N ASN A 43 -3.14 -2.95 -0.82
CA ASN A 43 -3.86 -2.30 -1.93
C ASN A 43 -3.98 -3.18 -3.20
N THR A 44 -3.23 -4.28 -3.30
CA THR A 44 -3.27 -5.19 -4.45
C THR A 44 -4.33 -6.29 -4.32
N MET A 45 -4.96 -6.41 -3.15
CA MET A 45 -6.04 -7.35 -2.90
C MET A 45 -7.33 -6.90 -3.60
N PRO A 46 -8.20 -7.85 -4.02
CA PRO A 46 -9.58 -7.52 -4.35
C PRO A 46 -10.25 -6.82 -3.16
N VAL A 47 -11.09 -5.82 -3.45
CA VAL A 47 -11.74 -4.99 -2.41
C VAL A 47 -12.47 -5.81 -1.36
N GLN A 48 -13.19 -6.87 -1.76
CA GLN A 48 -13.91 -7.73 -0.84
C GLN A 48 -12.96 -8.42 0.15
N ASN A 49 -11.87 -9.00 -0.37
CA ASN A 49 -10.87 -9.65 0.47
C ASN A 49 -10.21 -8.68 1.44
N LEU A 50 -9.94 -7.44 1.01
CA LEU A 50 -9.36 -6.42 1.90
C LEU A 50 -10.32 -6.12 3.06
N LEU A 51 -11.59 -5.88 2.77
CA LEU A 51 -12.60 -5.56 3.78
C LEU A 51 -12.83 -6.73 4.76
N ASP A 52 -12.75 -7.97 4.29
CA ASP A 52 -12.89 -9.15 5.15
C ASP A 52 -11.75 -9.30 6.16
N ASN A 53 -10.57 -8.74 5.88
CA ASN A 53 -9.40 -8.76 6.77
C ASN A 53 -9.36 -7.59 7.78
N LEU A 54 -10.32 -6.66 7.74
CA LEU A 54 -10.37 -5.47 8.63
C LEU A 54 -11.28 -5.65 9.85
N LYS A 55 -11.69 -6.87 10.18
CA LYS A 55 -12.61 -7.20 11.27
C LYS A 55 -11.92 -7.89 12.43
#